data_AF-A0A7S2RW68-F1
#
_entry.id   AF-A0A7S2RW68-F1
#
_cell.length_a   1.000
_cell.length_b   1.000
_cell.length_c   1.000
_cell.angle_alpha   90.00
_cell.angle_beta   90.00
_cell.angle_gamma   90.00
#
_symmetry.space_group_name_H-M   'P 1'
#
loop_
_entity.id
_entity.type
_entity.pdbx_description
1 polymer ?
#
loop_
_entity_poly.entity_id
_entity_poly.type
_entity_poly.pdbx_seq_one_letter_code
_entity_poly.pdbx_strand_id
1 'polypeptide(L)'
;FVAVVVQDEKRQRANKLDVLCCFKRKGELPADEGFQENYLSKYFRKYHAPAILKTVWNKIGVLLVFAGLFAFGVYGANQLSVEDSQRDFIPDGSYVNDYISAGDRYFSSGGTSIDLYVVFEDGQDIYKKRSSLAQLRERVSGL
;
A
#
# COMPACT_ATOMS: atom_id res chain seq x y z
N PHE A 1 -24.09 -8.26 -8.90
CA PHE A 1 -23.84 -7.40 -10.08
C PHE A 1 -24.62 -7.86 -11.31
N VAL A 2 -24.34 -9.03 -11.89
CA VAL A 2 -25.01 -9.51 -13.12
C VAL A 2 -26.53 -9.58 -13.02
N ALA A 3 -27.07 -10.13 -11.93
CA ALA A 3 -28.52 -10.16 -11.71
C ALA A 3 -29.17 -8.77 -11.73
N VAL A 4 -28.47 -7.76 -11.17
CA VAL A 4 -28.92 -6.37 -11.14
C VAL A 4 -28.84 -5.75 -12.54
N VAL A 5 -27.80 -6.05 -13.31
CA VAL A 5 -27.68 -5.62 -14.72
C VAL A 5 -28.81 -6.18 -15.58
N VAL A 6 -29.16 -7.46 -15.42
CA VAL A 6 -30.29 -8.08 -16.13
C VAL A 6 -31.62 -7.43 -15.73
N GLN A 7 -31.79 -7.12 -14.44
CA GLN A 7 -32.99 -6.42 -13.97
C GLN A 7 -33.06 -4.98 -14.49
N ASP A 8 -31.91 -4.30 -14.60
CA ASP A 8 -31.80 -2.96 -15.17
C ASP A 8 -32.07 -2.95 -16.68
N GLU A 9 -31.55 -3.92 -17.43
CA GLU A 9 -31.83 -4.09 -18.86
C GLU A 9 -33.33 -4.32 -19.11
N LYS A 10 -33.98 -5.19 -18.31
CA LYS A 10 -35.44 -5.39 -18.37
C LYS A 10 -36.21 -4.09 -18.10
N ARG A 11 -35.73 -3.25 -17.19
CA ARG A 11 -36.33 -1.94 -16.86
C ARG A 11 -36.14 -0.94 -18.00
N GLN A 12 -34.93 -0.85 -18.57
CA GLN A 12 -34.63 0.02 -19.71
C GLN A 12 -35.49 -0.33 -20.92
N ARG A 13 -35.63 -1.63 -21.25
CA ARG A 13 -36.54 -2.12 -22.32
C ARG A 13 -38.01 -1.79 -22.07
N ALA A 14 -38.43 -1.71 -20.81
CA ALA A 14 -39.81 -1.34 -20.44
C ALA A 14 -40.06 0.19 -20.38
N ASN A 15 -39.05 1.01 -20.74
CA ASN A 15 -39.07 2.48 -20.72
C ASN A 15 -39.47 3.10 -19.37
N LYS A 16 -39.06 2.46 -18.28
CA LYS A 16 -39.30 2.90 -16.90
C LYS A 16 -38.11 3.73 -16.39
N LEU A 17 -38.35 4.76 -15.60
CA LEU A 17 -37.28 5.59 -15.01
C LEU A 17 -36.42 4.80 -13.99
N ASP A 18 -35.17 5.21 -13.79
CA ASP A 18 -34.17 4.50 -12.97
C ASP A 18 -34.59 4.34 -11.51
N VAL A 19 -34.80 5.45 -10.81
CA VAL A 19 -35.17 5.47 -9.39
C VAL A 19 -36.69 5.33 -9.20
N LEU A 20 -37.46 5.72 -10.22
CA LEU A 20 -38.91 5.82 -10.19
C LEU A 20 -39.56 4.79 -11.12
N CYS A 21 -39.40 3.51 -10.77
CA CYS A 21 -39.84 2.35 -11.56
C CYS A 21 -41.33 2.32 -11.92
N CYS A 22 -42.16 3.10 -11.24
CA CYS A 22 -43.61 3.20 -11.49
C CYS A 22 -43.96 4.14 -12.64
N PHE A 23 -43.04 5.03 -13.03
CA PHE A 23 -43.28 6.02 -14.07
C PHE A 23 -42.54 5.63 -15.35
N LYS A 24 -43.29 5.65 -16.46
CA LYS A 24 -42.73 5.51 -17.80
C LYS A 24 -42.31 6.88 -18.31
N ARG A 25 -41.20 6.94 -19.04
CA ARG A 25 -40.78 8.17 -19.73
C ARG A 25 -41.82 8.52 -20.79
N LYS A 26 -42.16 9.81 -20.92
CA LYS A 26 -42.95 10.31 -22.06
C LYS A 26 -42.02 10.38 -23.29
N GLY A 27 -42.27 9.54 -24.28
CA GLY A 27 -41.48 9.43 -25.51
C GLY A 27 -41.24 7.98 -25.91
N GLU A 28 -41.14 7.70 -27.21
CA GLU A 28 -40.72 6.39 -27.71
C GLU A 28 -39.25 6.14 -27.32
N LEU A 29 -38.92 4.87 -27.08
CA LEU A 29 -37.53 4.47 -26.89
C LEU A 29 -36.76 4.86 -28.16
N PRO A 30 -35.58 5.51 -28.05
CA PRO A 30 -34.75 5.73 -29.22
C PRO A 30 -34.50 4.38 -29.88
N ALA A 31 -34.61 4.34 -31.21
CA ALA A 31 -34.28 3.15 -31.98
C ALA A 31 -32.86 2.70 -31.58
N ASP A 32 -32.67 1.38 -31.48
CA ASP A 32 -31.38 0.80 -31.12
C ASP A 32 -30.40 0.99 -32.29
N GLU A 33 -29.86 2.20 -32.43
CA GLU A 33 -28.91 2.60 -33.49
C GLU A 33 -27.51 1.99 -33.27
N GLY A 34 -27.41 0.95 -32.45
CA GLY A 34 -26.16 0.29 -32.09
C GLY A 34 -25.34 1.09 -31.06
N PHE A 35 -24.04 0.81 -31.02
CA PHE A 35 -23.15 1.39 -30.03
C PHE A 35 -22.89 2.88 -30.32
N GLN A 36 -23.55 3.75 -29.54
CA GLN A 36 -23.25 5.17 -29.52
C GLN A 36 -21.93 5.40 -28.76
N GLU A 37 -20.95 6.02 -29.41
CA GLU A 37 -19.65 6.30 -28.79
C GLU A 37 -19.80 7.36 -27.70
N ASN A 38 -19.60 6.94 -26.44
CA ASN A 38 -19.63 7.85 -25.30
C ASN A 38 -18.54 8.93 -25.39
N TYR A 39 -18.79 10.09 -24.77
CA TYR A 39 -17.84 11.20 -24.74
C TYR A 39 -16.44 10.76 -24.25
N LEU A 40 -16.40 9.93 -23.21
CA LEU A 40 -15.16 9.38 -22.66
C LEU A 40 -14.40 8.53 -23.68
N SER A 41 -15.10 7.60 -24.35
CA SER A 41 -14.51 6.76 -25.40
C SER A 41 -13.95 7.61 -26.54
N LYS A 42 -14.68 8.65 -26.94
CA LYS A 42 -14.24 9.60 -27.97
C LYS A 42 -13.00 10.39 -27.54
N TYR A 43 -12.93 10.80 -26.27
CA TYR A 43 -11.76 11.48 -25.71
C TYR A 43 -10.53 10.57 -25.72
N PHE A 44 -10.66 9.33 -25.24
CA PHE A 44 -9.56 8.36 -25.25
C PHE A 44 -9.09 8.07 -26.67
N ARG A 45 -10.01 7.86 -27.61
CA ARG A 45 -9.69 7.57 -29.00
C ARG A 45 -9.02 8.74 -29.71
N LYS A 46 -9.52 9.97 -29.53
CA LYS A 46 -9.06 11.15 -30.31
C LYS A 46 -7.89 11.90 -29.69
N TYR A 47 -7.76 11.91 -28.37
CA TYR A 47 -6.76 12.73 -27.67
C TYR A 47 -5.76 11.87 -26.92
N HIS A 48 -6.22 11.03 -25.98
CA HIS A 48 -5.30 10.37 -25.04
C HIS A 48 -4.44 9.28 -25.71
N ALA A 49 -5.07 8.35 -26.44
CA ALA A 49 -4.37 7.28 -27.14
C ALA A 49 -3.35 7.81 -28.16
N PRO A 50 -3.69 8.74 -29.08
CA PRO A 50 -2.71 9.28 -30.01
C PRO A 50 -1.65 10.16 -29.32
N ALA A 51 -1.96 10.89 -28.25
CA ALA A 51 -0.95 11.67 -27.53
C ALA A 51 0.18 10.78 -26.98
N ILE A 52 -0.14 9.58 -26.51
CA ILE A 52 0.86 8.66 -25.94
C ILE A 52 1.52 7.78 -27.03
N LEU A 53 0.74 7.31 -28.02
CA LEU A 53 1.16 6.23 -28.91
C LEU A 53 1.54 6.67 -30.33
N LYS A 54 1.20 7.89 -30.77
CA LYS A 54 1.35 8.30 -32.18
C LYS A 54 2.81 8.45 -32.62
N THR A 55 3.67 8.96 -31.73
CA THR A 55 5.07 9.27 -32.05
C THR A 55 6.01 8.42 -31.21
N VAL A 56 7.07 7.89 -31.83
CA VAL A 56 8.10 7.09 -31.14
C VAL A 56 8.70 7.85 -29.95
N TRP A 57 8.92 9.16 -30.09
CA TRP A 57 9.39 10.04 -29.02
C TRP A 57 8.48 10.05 -27.79
N ASN A 58 7.16 10.03 -27.96
CA ASN A 58 6.23 10.04 -26.83
C ASN A 58 6.26 8.71 -26.08
N LYS A 59 6.42 7.60 -26.80
CA LYS A 59 6.60 6.26 -26.18
C LYS A 59 7.89 6.20 -25.37
N ILE A 60 8.99 6.70 -25.93
CA ILE A 60 10.28 6.80 -25.23
C ILE A 60 10.13 7.69 -23.99
N GLY A 61 9.45 8.83 -24.11
CA GLY A 61 9.18 9.72 -22.97
C GLY A 61 8.44 9.01 -21.83
N VAL A 62 7.38 8.26 -22.15
CA VAL A 62 6.66 7.47 -21.14
C VAL A 62 7.56 6.42 -20.49
N LEU A 63 8.34 5.68 -21.29
CA LEU A 63 9.29 4.69 -20.75
C LEU A 63 10.33 5.33 -19.83
N LEU A 64 10.87 6.49 -20.18
CA LEU A 64 11.83 7.21 -19.33
C LEU A 64 11.19 7.69 -18.02
N VAL A 65 9.96 8.19 -18.06
CA VAL A 65 9.23 8.61 -16.85
C VAL A 65 9.01 7.41 -15.91
N PHE A 66 8.53 6.29 -16.43
CA PHE A 66 8.32 5.09 -15.62
C PHE A 66 9.63 4.48 -15.12
N ALA A 67 10.69 4.50 -15.93
CA ALA A 67 12.02 4.05 -15.50
C ALA A 67 12.59 4.96 -14.40
N GLY A 68 12.42 6.27 -14.51
CA GLY A 68 12.81 7.23 -13.48
C GLY A 68 12.02 7.04 -12.18
N LEU A 69 10.71 6.85 -12.27
CA LEU A 69 9.86 6.57 -11.10
C LEU A 69 10.26 5.24 -10.43
N PHE A 70 10.58 4.22 -11.23
CA PHE A 70 11.07 2.94 -10.73
C PHE A 70 12.42 3.09 -10.01
N ALA A 71 13.38 3.79 -10.63
CA ALA A 71 14.68 4.05 -10.02
C ALA A 71 14.55 4.86 -8.71
N PHE A 72 13.68 5.87 -8.70
CA PHE A 72 13.36 6.63 -7.50
C PHE A 72 12.73 5.76 -6.41
N GLY A 73 11.81 4.86 -6.77
CA GLY A 73 11.21 3.91 -5.84
C GLY A 73 12.22 2.96 -5.22
N VAL A 74 13.16 2.41 -6.02
CA VAL A 74 14.26 1.56 -5.52
C VAL A 74 15.19 2.34 -4.59
N TYR A 75 15.54 3.57 -4.98
CA TYR A 75 16.36 4.43 -4.13
C TYR A 75 15.67 4.75 -2.80
N GLY A 76 14.38 5.12 -2.84
CA GLY A 76 13.59 5.39 -1.64
C GLY A 76 13.43 4.15 -0.75
N ALA A 77 13.28 2.96 -1.33
CA ALA A 77 13.21 1.71 -0.57
C ALA A 77 14.51 1.43 0.20
N ASN A 78 15.69 1.75 -0.36
CA ASN A 78 16.97 1.57 0.33
C ASN A 78 17.19 2.59 1.46
N GLN A 79 16.58 3.77 1.36
CA GLN A 79 16.71 4.84 2.37
C GLN A 79 15.65 4.73 3.47
N LEU A 80 14.69 3.81 3.34
CA LEU A 80 13.64 3.62 4.32
C LEU A 80 14.25 3.07 5.61
N SER A 81 14.26 3.90 6.64
CA SER A 81 14.65 3.46 7.97
C SER A 81 13.60 2.51 8.50
N VAL A 82 14.03 1.41 9.11
CA VAL A 82 13.14 0.53 9.87
C VAL A 82 12.83 1.26 11.17
N GLU A 83 11.85 2.17 11.13
CA GLU A 83 11.33 2.81 12.34
C GLU A 83 10.50 1.79 13.12
N ASP A 84 10.77 1.71 14.42
CA ASP A 84 10.03 0.85 15.33
C ASP A 84 8.64 1.46 15.57
N SER A 85 7.67 0.99 14.80
CA SER A 85 6.27 1.43 14.86
C SER A 85 5.59 1.20 16.21
N GLN A 86 6.25 0.57 17.19
CA GLN A 86 5.65 0.26 18.49
C GLN A 86 5.12 1.51 19.21
N ARG A 87 5.80 2.66 19.09
CA ARG A 87 5.34 3.92 19.72
C ARG A 87 4.17 4.56 18.97
N ASP A 88 4.03 4.33 17.67
CA ASP A 88 2.94 4.88 16.84
C ASP A 88 1.58 4.24 17.14
N PHE A 89 1.55 3.07 17.77
CA PHE A 89 0.30 2.47 18.24
C PHE A 89 -0.24 3.12 19.54
N ILE A 90 0.55 3.99 20.18
CA ILE A 90 0.15 4.67 21.41
C ILE A 90 -0.58 5.96 21.03
N PRO A 91 -1.83 6.18 21.51
CA PRO A 91 -2.56 7.42 21.23
C PRO A 91 -1.81 8.66 21.72
N ASP A 92 -1.88 9.73 20.94
CA ASP A 92 -1.33 11.04 21.31
C ASP A 92 -1.89 11.53 22.65
N GLY A 93 -1.00 11.95 23.56
CA GLY A 93 -1.36 12.40 24.91
C GLY A 93 -1.56 11.28 25.94
N SER A 94 -1.28 10.02 25.60
CA SER A 94 -1.24 8.92 26.57
C SER A 94 -0.07 9.09 27.54
N TYR A 95 -0.33 8.83 28.84
CA TYR A 95 0.69 8.80 29.89
C TYR A 95 1.81 7.79 29.62
N VAL A 96 1.54 6.79 28.78
CA VAL A 96 2.54 5.78 28.36
C VAL A 96 3.65 6.41 27.54
N ASN A 97 3.33 7.42 26.72
CA ASN A 97 4.34 8.11 25.92
C ASN A 97 5.25 8.97 26.82
N ASP A 98 4.69 9.60 27.85
CA ASP A 98 5.44 10.35 28.86
C ASP A 98 6.34 9.42 29.69
N TYR A 99 5.84 8.23 30.06
CA TYR A 99 6.62 7.20 30.75
C TYR A 99 7.80 6.71 29.91
N ILE A 100 7.57 6.33 28.65
CA ILE A 100 8.63 5.87 27.74
C ILE A 100 9.66 6.98 27.51
N SER A 101 9.22 8.22 27.28
CA SER A 101 10.10 9.37 27.07
C SER A 101 10.95 9.72 28.30
N ALA A 102 10.38 9.60 29.51
CA ALA A 102 11.13 9.71 30.75
C ALA A 102 12.13 8.55 30.90
N GLY A 103 11.73 7.34 30.53
CA GLY A 103 12.59 6.16 30.45
C GLY A 103 13.82 6.40 29.58
N ASP A 104 13.62 6.83 28.33
CA ASP A 104 14.68 7.14 27.39
C ASP A 104 15.61 8.24 27.93
N ARG A 105 15.05 9.32 28.50
CA ARG A 105 15.83 10.46 28.99
C ARG A 105 16.74 10.11 30.16
N TYR A 106 16.23 9.39 31.16
CA TYR A 106 16.97 9.13 32.40
C TYR A 106 17.78 7.83 32.35
N PHE A 107 17.47 6.91 31.44
CA PHE A 107 18.16 5.62 31.30
C PHE A 107 18.92 5.46 29.97
N SER A 108 19.09 6.50 29.15
CA SER A 108 19.68 6.46 27.79
C SER A 108 21.06 5.81 27.62
N SER A 109 21.93 5.75 28.63
CA SER A 109 23.32 5.25 28.48
C SER A 109 23.49 3.75 28.80
N GLY A 110 22.39 3.01 28.98
CA GLY A 110 22.40 1.56 29.27
C GLY A 110 21.01 1.06 29.65
N GLY A 111 20.00 1.62 28.97
CA GLY A 111 18.63 1.68 29.47
C GLY A 111 17.92 0.35 29.52
N THR A 112 17.28 0.12 30.67
CA THR A 112 16.49 -1.06 31.03
C THR A 112 17.30 -2.32 30.85
N SER A 113 17.86 -2.85 31.94
CA SER A 113 18.61 -4.11 31.98
C SER A 113 17.98 -5.12 31.00
N ILE A 114 18.59 -5.25 29.82
CA ILE A 114 18.26 -6.31 28.88
C ILE A 114 18.80 -7.54 29.59
N ASP A 115 17.91 -8.17 30.37
CA ASP A 115 18.23 -9.40 31.07
C ASP A 115 18.33 -10.50 30.02
N LEU A 116 19.54 -10.68 29.53
CA LEU A 116 19.88 -11.72 28.56
C LEU A 116 19.96 -13.06 29.30
N TYR A 117 18.86 -13.78 29.33
CA TYR A 117 18.84 -15.15 29.86
C TYR A 117 19.34 -16.13 28.80
N VAL A 118 20.56 -16.66 28.98
CA VAL A 118 21.09 -17.74 28.14
C VAL A 118 20.64 -19.08 28.73
N VAL A 119 19.70 -19.74 28.06
CA VAL A 119 19.21 -21.06 28.46
C VAL A 119 19.96 -22.14 27.68
N PHE A 120 20.47 -23.15 28.40
CA PHE A 120 21.09 -24.33 27.80
C PHE A 120 20.09 -25.48 27.81
N GLU A 121 19.52 -25.80 26.65
CA GLU A 121 18.65 -26.96 26.48
C GLU A 121 19.47 -28.27 26.54
N ASP A 122 18.83 -29.35 27.01
CA ASP A 122 19.35 -30.73 27.05
C ASP A 122 20.59 -31.00 27.91
N GLY A 123 20.82 -30.20 28.97
CA GLY A 123 21.92 -30.46 29.91
C GLY A 123 23.31 -30.36 29.27
N GLN A 124 23.42 -29.63 28.16
CA GLN A 124 24.70 -29.42 27.50
C GLN A 124 25.63 -28.56 28.36
N ASP A 125 26.81 -29.11 28.63
CA ASP A 125 27.80 -28.55 29.55
C ASP A 125 28.34 -27.19 29.08
N ILE A 126 28.23 -26.17 29.94
CA ILE A 126 28.62 -24.77 29.66
C ILE A 126 30.06 -24.66 29.14
N TYR A 127 30.94 -25.55 29.61
CA TYR A 127 32.35 -25.56 29.23
C TYR A 127 32.58 -25.87 27.75
N LYS A 128 31.69 -26.64 27.11
CA LYS A 128 31.79 -26.97 25.68
C LYS A 128 31.46 -25.78 24.77
N LYS A 129 30.69 -24.80 25.25
CA LYS A 129 30.25 -23.60 24.49
C LYS A 129 30.96 -22.32 24.92
N ARG A 130 32.01 -22.43 25.74
CA ARG A 130 32.77 -21.27 26.26
C ARG A 130 33.37 -20.41 25.13
N SER A 131 33.86 -21.02 24.06
CA SER A 131 34.43 -20.30 22.91
C SER A 131 33.37 -19.52 22.13
N SER A 132 32.18 -20.09 21.90
CA SER A 132 31.08 -19.42 21.22
C SER A 132 30.49 -18.27 22.06
N LEU A 133 30.44 -18.42 23.39
CA LEU A 133 30.00 -17.34 24.29
C LEU A 133 31.02 -16.20 24.36
N ALA A 134 32.32 -16.50 24.32
CA ALA A 134 33.35 -15.47 24.27
C ALA A 134 33.25 -14.62 22.99
N GLN A 135 32.94 -15.24 21.85
CA GLN A 135 32.72 -14.55 20.57
C GLN A 135 31.40 -13.76 20.52
N LEU A 136 30.40 -14.14 21.30
CA LEU A 136 29.11 -13.44 21.36
C LEU A 136 29.27 -11.99 21.84
N ARG A 137 30.12 -11.76 22.85
CA ARG A 137 30.40 -10.42 23.37
C ARG A 137 30.90 -9.48 22.27
N GLU A 138 31.82 -9.96 21.44
CA GLU A 138 32.43 -9.20 20.36
C GLU A 138 31.42 -8.87 19.24
N ARG A 139 30.51 -9.81 18.95
CA ARG A 139 29.41 -9.59 18.00
C ARG A 139 28.38 -8.59 18.50
N VAL A 140 28.05 -8.62 19.80
CA VAL A 140 27.05 -7.73 20.40
C VAL A 140 27.61 -6.33 20.62
N SER A 141 28.91 -6.18 20.90
CA SER A 141 29.54 -4.85 21.07
C SER A 141 29.77 -4.08 19.77
N GLY A 142 29.61 -4.73 18.61
CA GLY A 142 29.74 -4.12 17.29
C GLY A 142 28.41 -3.67 16.66
N LEU A 143 27.30 -3.94 17.34
CA LEU A 143 25.95 -3.43 17.04
C LEU A 143 25.70 -2.14 17.83
#